data_AF-A0A650GET1-F1
#
_entry.id   AF-A0A650GET1-F1
#
_cell.length_a   1.000
_cell.length_b   1.000
_cell.length_c   1.000
_cell.angle_alpha   90.00
_cell.angle_beta   90.00
_cell.angle_gamma   90.00
#
_symmetry.space_group_name_H-M   'P 1'
#
loop_
_entity.id
_entity.type
_entity.pdbx_description
1 polymer ?
#
loop_
_entity_poly.entity_id
_entity_poly.type
_entity_poly.pdbx_seq_one_letter_code
_entity_poly.pdbx_strand_id
1 'polypeptide(L)'
;MSAPEPTESQVTALDGAVGELIHRDRVAGWLAIQVQPLRDRFLLQNSSCWILITWADGTVELEEDYAPFSLIAEMLGGVVCYEDRGIAYRLRWVAEDQRPRLWERYGIHESVGHYLALAARQRRLGRGS
;
A
#
# COMPACT_ATOMS: atom_id res chain seq x y z
N MET A 1 -1.34 5.06 -22.39
CA MET A 1 -1.83 3.67 -22.34
C MET A 1 -2.02 3.34 -20.88
N SER A 2 -3.25 3.17 -20.41
CA SER A 2 -3.50 2.70 -19.04
C SER A 2 -2.98 1.26 -18.91
N ALA A 3 -2.35 0.92 -17.79
CA ALA A 3 -1.96 -0.46 -17.51
C ALA A 3 -3.20 -1.37 -17.56
N PRO A 4 -3.07 -2.63 -18.02
CA PRO A 4 -4.19 -3.57 -18.01
C PRO A 4 -4.69 -3.78 -16.56
N GLU A 5 -6.00 -3.91 -16.40
CA GLU A 5 -6.61 -4.15 -15.08
C GLU A 5 -6.05 -5.45 -14.46
N PRO A 6 -5.67 -5.44 -13.17
CA PRO A 6 -5.20 -6.64 -12.48
C PRO A 6 -6.29 -7.71 -12.43
N THR A 7 -5.92 -8.94 -12.71
CA THR A 7 -6.83 -10.09 -12.53
C THR A 7 -7.04 -10.38 -11.04
N GLU A 8 -8.18 -11.00 -10.69
CA GLU A 8 -8.50 -11.38 -9.30
C GLU A 8 -7.43 -12.30 -8.68
N SER A 9 -6.83 -13.19 -9.47
CA SER A 9 -5.72 -14.03 -9.02
C SER A 9 -4.45 -13.22 -8.71
N GLN A 10 -4.15 -12.19 -9.50
CA GLN A 10 -3.04 -11.27 -9.22
C GLN A 10 -3.30 -10.48 -7.94
N VAL A 11 -4.53 -9.99 -7.77
CA VAL A 11 -4.94 -9.28 -6.55
C VAL A 11 -4.82 -10.17 -5.33
N THR A 12 -5.37 -11.39 -5.38
CA THR A 12 -5.35 -12.34 -4.27
C THR A 12 -3.93 -12.74 -3.87
N ALA A 13 -3.01 -12.87 -4.85
CA ALA A 13 -1.61 -13.18 -4.59
C ALA A 13 -0.84 -12.05 -3.88
N LEU A 14 -1.41 -10.84 -3.81
CA LEU A 14 -0.85 -9.71 -3.07
C LEU A 14 -1.26 -9.71 -1.59
N ASP A 15 -2.12 -10.63 -1.14
CA ASP A 15 -2.44 -10.71 0.28
C ASP A 15 -1.18 -11.05 1.10
N GLY A 16 -0.89 -10.22 2.11
CA GLY A 16 0.34 -10.34 2.89
C GLY A 16 1.60 -9.87 2.16
N ALA A 17 1.48 -9.26 0.98
CA ALA A 17 2.64 -8.77 0.24
C ALA A 17 3.25 -7.55 0.92
N VAL A 18 4.59 -7.50 0.91
CA VAL A 18 5.36 -6.33 1.35
C VAL A 18 6.26 -5.89 0.20
N GLY A 19 6.36 -4.59 0.00
CA GLY A 19 7.24 -3.98 -0.99
C GLY A 19 8.06 -2.85 -0.39
N GLU A 20 9.21 -2.59 -0.99
CA GLU A 20 10.05 -1.44 -0.67
C GLU A 20 9.85 -0.35 -1.73
N LEU A 21 9.57 0.87 -1.28
CA LEU A 21 9.54 2.06 -2.12
C LEU A 21 10.96 2.61 -2.21
N ILE A 22 11.54 2.57 -3.41
CA ILE A 22 12.91 3.00 -3.67
C ILE A 22 12.92 4.36 -4.36
N HIS A 23 13.67 5.31 -3.81
CA HIS A 23 13.96 6.60 -4.42
C HIS A 23 15.46 6.89 -4.34
N ARG A 24 16.09 7.25 -5.47
CA ARG A 24 17.54 7.49 -5.57
C ARG A 24 18.37 6.35 -4.95
N ASP A 25 18.01 5.12 -5.30
CA ASP A 25 18.64 3.87 -4.83
C ASP A 25 18.64 3.65 -3.31
N ARG A 26 17.75 4.33 -2.59
CA ARG A 26 17.52 4.15 -1.16
C ARG A 26 16.07 3.78 -0.88
N VAL A 27 15.86 2.97 0.14
CA VAL A 27 14.52 2.68 0.66
C VAL A 27 13.98 3.97 1.29
N ALA A 28 12.94 4.52 0.68
CA ALA A 28 12.23 5.70 1.17
C ALA A 28 11.01 5.33 2.01
N GLY A 29 10.53 4.10 1.88
CA GLY A 29 9.43 3.56 2.67
C GLY A 29 9.16 2.10 2.34
N TRP A 30 8.16 1.55 3.01
CA TRP A 30 7.64 0.21 2.80
C TRP A 30 6.15 0.30 2.54
N LEU A 31 5.63 -0.64 1.75
CA LEU A 31 4.20 -0.85 1.62
C LEU A 31 3.84 -2.26 2.02
N ALA A 32 2.65 -2.43 2.58
CA ALA A 32 2.04 -3.71 2.91
C ALA A 32 0.63 -3.76 2.33
N ILE A 33 0.26 -4.91 1.76
CA ILE A 33 -1.07 -5.12 1.17
C ILE A 33 -1.79 -6.22 1.93
N GLN A 34 -3.03 -5.92 2.31
CA GLN A 34 -3.98 -6.90 2.82
C GLN A 34 -5.21 -6.93 1.91
N VAL A 35 -5.57 -8.11 1.43
CA VAL A 35 -6.74 -8.30 0.58
C VAL A 35 -7.90 -8.75 1.45
N GLN A 36 -9.05 -8.11 1.31
CA GLN A 36 -10.26 -8.48 2.04
C GLN A 36 -11.41 -8.72 1.07
N PRO A 37 -12.31 -9.67 1.37
CA PRO A 37 -13.54 -9.83 0.61
C PRO A 37 -14.45 -8.62 0.87
N LEU A 38 -14.79 -7.88 -0.18
CA LEU A 38 -15.81 -6.84 -0.12
C LEU A 38 -17.18 -7.48 -0.26
N ARG A 39 -18.02 -7.34 0.77
CA ARG A 39 -19.44 -7.70 0.67
C ARG A 39 -20.21 -6.53 0.09
N ASP A 40 -20.35 -6.51 -1.22
CA ASP A 40 -21.29 -5.60 -1.87
C ASP A 40 -22.74 -6.06 -1.66
N ARG A 41 -23.67 -5.11 -1.55
CA ARG A 41 -25.13 -5.34 -1.52
C ARG A 41 -25.64 -6.01 -2.80
N PHE A 42 -24.88 -5.96 -3.88
CA PHE A 42 -25.25 -6.52 -5.19
C PHE A 42 -24.71 -7.93 -5.49
N LEU A 43 -24.22 -8.69 -4.48
CA LEU A 43 -23.75 -10.08 -4.61
C LEU A 43 -22.54 -10.29 -5.54
N LEU A 44 -21.88 -9.24 -6.01
CA LEU A 44 -20.58 -9.34 -6.67
C LEU A 44 -19.52 -9.59 -5.60
N GLN A 45 -18.84 -10.74 -5.67
CA GLN A 45 -17.63 -10.98 -4.88
C GLN A 45 -16.50 -10.15 -5.48
N ASN A 46 -16.31 -8.95 -4.97
CA ASN A 46 -15.15 -8.14 -5.30
C ASN A 46 -14.18 -8.20 -4.13
N SER A 47 -12.88 -8.21 -4.40
CA SER A 47 -11.87 -7.96 -3.37
C SER A 47 -11.71 -6.45 -3.16
N SER A 48 -11.40 -6.03 -1.94
CA SER A 48 -10.77 -4.74 -1.68
C SER A 48 -9.34 -4.97 -1.22
N CYS A 49 -8.46 -4.04 -1.53
CA CYS A 49 -7.07 -4.04 -1.10
C CYS A 49 -6.84 -2.88 -0.14
N TRP A 50 -6.45 -3.20 1.09
CA TRP A 50 -5.89 -2.23 2.02
C TRP A 50 -4.40 -2.14 1.79
N ILE A 51 -3.91 -0.93 1.59
CA ILE A 51 -2.51 -0.63 1.30
C ILE A 51 -2.00 0.30 2.40
N LEU A 52 -1.10 -0.19 3.24
CA LEU A 52 -0.42 0.63 4.25
C LEU A 52 0.97 0.99 3.76
N ILE A 53 1.27 2.27 3.69
CA ILE A 53 2.60 2.80 3.39
C ILE A 53 3.19 3.33 4.68
N THR A 54 4.41 2.88 5.00
CA THR A 54 5.22 3.40 6.10
C THR A 54 6.48 4.06 5.53
N TRP A 55 6.59 5.37 5.68
CA TRP A 55 7.73 6.14 5.20
C TRP A 55 8.92 6.07 6.17
N ALA A 56 10.12 6.36 5.66
CA ALA A 56 11.35 6.32 6.46
C ALA A 56 11.38 7.33 7.62
N ASP A 57 10.59 8.40 7.55
CA ASP A 57 10.39 9.36 8.64
C ASP A 57 9.38 8.89 9.71
N GLY A 58 8.82 7.69 9.54
CA GLY A 58 7.82 7.09 10.42
C GLY A 58 6.39 7.55 10.14
N THR A 59 6.17 8.40 9.14
CA THR A 59 4.81 8.75 8.71
C THR A 59 4.13 7.55 8.04
N VAL A 60 2.83 7.42 8.25
CA VAL A 60 2.05 6.35 7.63
C VAL A 60 0.86 6.90 6.84
N GLU A 61 0.55 6.22 5.75
CA GLU A 61 -0.59 6.50 4.87
C GLU A 61 -1.31 5.17 4.60
N LEU A 62 -2.64 5.15 4.73
CA LEU A 62 -3.46 3.97 4.49
C LEU A 62 -4.44 4.30 3.38
N GLU A 63 -4.40 3.50 2.32
CA GLU A 63 -5.26 3.61 1.15
C GLU A 63 -6.11 2.36 0.99
N GLU A 64 -7.28 2.53 0.40
CA GLU A 64 -8.16 1.43 0.00
C GLU A 64 -8.34 1.45 -1.51
N ASP A 65 -8.09 0.33 -2.16
CA ASP A 65 -8.24 0.18 -3.60
C ASP A 65 -9.28 -0.90 -3.92
N TYR A 66 -10.11 -0.60 -4.92
CA TYR A 66 -11.26 -1.40 -5.34
C TYR A 66 -11.23 -1.58 -6.84
N ALA A 67 -11.87 -2.64 -7.35
CA ALA A 67 -12.04 -2.87 -8.79
C ALA A 67 -12.50 -1.57 -9.49
N PRO A 68 -11.77 -1.10 -10.53
CA PRO A 68 -10.80 -1.81 -11.36
C PRO A 68 -9.33 -1.88 -10.85
N PHE A 69 -9.07 -1.55 -9.59
CA PHE A 69 -7.78 -1.62 -8.89
C PHE A 69 -6.68 -0.74 -9.49
N SER A 70 -6.85 0.57 -9.37
CA SER A 70 -5.93 1.54 -10.01
C SER A 70 -4.55 1.57 -9.34
N LEU A 71 -4.51 1.59 -8.01
CA LEU A 71 -3.26 1.62 -7.26
C LEU A 71 -2.51 0.30 -7.38
N ILE A 72 -3.22 -0.83 -7.32
CA ILE A 72 -2.60 -2.14 -7.54
C ILE A 72 -2.05 -2.26 -8.95
N ALA A 73 -2.74 -1.74 -9.97
CA ALA A 73 -2.22 -1.73 -11.34
C ALA A 73 -0.88 -0.98 -11.44
N GLU A 74 -0.77 0.19 -10.81
CA GLU A 74 0.48 0.95 -10.74
C GLU A 74 1.58 0.19 -9.98
N MET A 75 1.26 -0.40 -8.83
CA MET A 75 2.19 -1.20 -8.04
C MET A 75 2.72 -2.42 -8.80
N LEU A 76 1.86 -3.13 -9.52
CA LEU A 76 2.26 -4.23 -10.40
C LEU A 76 3.12 -3.72 -11.57
N GLY A 77 2.91 -2.48 -12.01
CA GLY A 77 3.76 -1.78 -12.96
C GLY A 77 5.16 -1.42 -12.42
N GLY A 78 5.39 -1.55 -11.11
CA GLY A 78 6.69 -1.39 -10.47
C GLY A 78 7.11 0.07 -10.22
N VAL A 79 6.25 1.03 -10.49
CA VAL A 79 6.45 2.46 -10.18
C VAL A 79 5.17 3.02 -9.60
N VAL A 80 5.28 3.69 -8.46
CA VAL A 80 4.16 4.36 -7.78
C VAL A 80 4.44 5.85 -7.71
N CYS A 81 3.47 6.65 -8.13
CA CYS A 81 3.55 8.10 -8.14
C CYS A 81 2.70 8.68 -7.02
N TYR A 82 3.31 9.47 -6.13
CA TYR A 82 2.55 10.21 -5.10
C TYR A 82 2.51 11.68 -5.50
N GLU A 83 1.37 12.11 -6.03
CA GLU A 83 1.17 13.46 -6.58
C GLU A 83 1.45 14.54 -5.53
N ASP A 84 1.02 14.32 -4.28
CA ASP A 84 1.26 15.23 -3.15
C ASP A 84 2.74 15.52 -2.89
N ARG A 85 3.64 14.61 -3.28
CA ARG A 85 5.09 14.74 -3.13
C ARG A 85 5.79 15.10 -4.45
N GLY A 86 5.10 14.97 -5.59
CA GLY A 86 5.69 15.12 -6.92
C GLY A 86 6.84 14.15 -7.19
N ILE A 87 6.86 12.98 -6.52
CA ILE A 87 7.95 12.01 -6.57
C ILE A 87 7.43 10.65 -7.05
N ALA A 88 8.15 10.06 -7.98
CA ALA A 88 7.99 8.67 -8.39
C ALA A 88 8.94 7.76 -7.59
N TYR A 89 8.41 6.64 -7.10
CA TYR A 89 9.13 5.61 -6.37
C TYR A 89 9.11 4.31 -7.17
N ARG A 90 10.26 3.65 -7.28
CA ARG A 90 10.32 2.29 -7.82
C ARG A 90 9.88 1.32 -6.73
N LEU A 91 8.93 0.45 -7.03
CA LEU A 91 8.51 -0.62 -6.14
C LEU A 91 9.39 -1.85 -6.33
N ARG A 92 9.95 -2.36 -5.24
CA ARG A 92 10.60 -3.67 -5.19
C ARG A 92 9.84 -4.59 -4.25
N TRP A 93 9.17 -5.59 -4.79
CA TRP A 93 8.53 -6.63 -3.99
C TRP A 93 9.56 -7.42 -3.18
N VAL A 94 9.24 -7.65 -1.91
CA VAL A 94 10.08 -8.41 -0.99
C VAL A 94 9.94 -9.91 -1.30
N ALA A 95 11.09 -10.59 -1.30
CA ALA A 95 11.17 -12.04 -1.45
C ALA A 95 10.40 -12.76 -0.33
N GLU A 96 9.78 -13.89 -0.66
CA GLU A 96 8.85 -14.60 0.22
C GLU A 96 9.42 -14.92 1.61
N ASP A 97 10.70 -15.30 1.67
CA ASP A 97 11.42 -15.63 2.91
C ASP A 97 11.60 -14.42 3.86
N GLN A 98 11.66 -13.20 3.32
CA GLN A 98 11.81 -11.97 4.11
C GLN A 98 10.46 -11.34 4.49
N ARG A 99 9.35 -11.75 3.84
CA ARG A 99 8.02 -11.15 4.06
C ARG A 99 7.57 -11.23 5.52
N PRO A 100 7.64 -12.37 6.24
CA PRO A 100 7.10 -12.44 7.60
C PRO A 100 7.71 -11.41 8.55
N ARG A 101 9.03 -11.23 8.47
CA ARG A 101 9.76 -10.26 9.30
C ARG A 101 9.39 -8.82 8.97
N LEU A 102 9.27 -8.49 7.69
CA LEU A 102 8.87 -7.13 7.30
C LEU A 102 7.39 -6.87 7.54
N TRP A 103 6.54 -7.89 7.43
CA TRP A 103 5.12 -7.81 7.77
C TRP A 103 4.92 -7.54 9.26
N GLU A 104 5.66 -8.21 10.14
CA GLU A 104 5.63 -7.91 11.57
C GLU A 104 5.91 -6.44 11.86
N ARG A 105 6.81 -5.82 11.09
CA ARG A 105 7.23 -4.43 11.31
C ARG A 105 6.39 -3.37 10.59
N TYR A 106 5.98 -3.66 9.35
CA TYR A 106 5.38 -2.68 8.43
C TYR A 106 4.02 -3.13 7.89
N GLY A 107 3.52 -4.27 8.35
CA GLY A 107 2.21 -4.81 7.99
C GLY A 107 1.05 -4.07 8.65
N ILE A 108 -0.15 -4.50 8.26
CA ILE A 108 -1.41 -3.97 8.77
C ILE A 108 -1.83 -4.82 9.98
N HIS A 109 -1.73 -4.23 11.17
CA HIS A 109 -2.03 -4.91 12.45
C HIS A 109 -3.22 -4.27 13.18
N GLU A 110 -3.49 -3.00 12.89
CA GLU A 110 -4.48 -2.20 13.58
C GLU A 110 -5.70 -1.91 12.70
N SER A 111 -6.78 -1.45 13.32
CA SER A 111 -7.95 -1.00 12.57
C SER A 111 -7.65 0.23 11.68
N VAL A 112 -8.41 0.41 10.60
CA VAL A 112 -8.35 1.60 9.73
C VAL A 112 -8.38 2.91 10.53
N GLY A 113 -9.26 3.00 11.54
CA GLY A 113 -9.38 4.17 12.40
C GLY A 113 -8.11 4.51 13.18
N HIS A 114 -7.31 3.50 13.55
CA HIS A 114 -6.02 3.70 14.21
C HIS A 114 -5.05 4.45 13.29
N TYR A 115 -4.86 3.95 12.05
CA TYR A 115 -3.91 4.54 11.10
C TYR A 115 -4.32 5.94 10.66
N LEU A 116 -5.63 6.17 10.45
CA LEU A 116 -6.14 7.51 10.14
C LEU A 116 -5.88 8.51 11.28
N ALA A 117 -6.09 8.11 12.54
CA ALA A 117 -5.80 8.94 13.70
C ALA A 117 -4.29 9.23 13.84
N LEU A 118 -3.44 8.23 13.60
CA LEU A 118 -1.99 8.36 13.63
C LEU A 118 -1.47 9.34 12.56
N ALA A 119 -1.90 9.18 11.31
CA ALA A 119 -1.54 10.07 10.22
C ALA A 119 -1.98 11.51 10.49
N ALA A 120 -3.20 11.71 11.01
CA ALA A 120 -3.70 13.04 11.39
C ALA A 120 -2.85 13.69 12.50
N ARG A 121 -2.41 12.90 13.50
CA ARG A 121 -1.52 13.38 14.57
C ARG A 121 -0.16 13.79 14.02
N GLN A 122 0.44 13.00 13.14
CA GLN A 122 1.75 13.29 12.54
C GLN A 122 1.72 14.55 11.67
N ARG A 123 0.67 14.74 10.86
CA ARG A 123 0.48 15.97 10.05
C ARG A 123 0.40 17.23 10.91
N ARG A 124 -0.20 17.15 12.11
CA ARG A 124 -0.24 18.29 13.05
C ARG A 124 1.14 18.62 13.62
N LEU A 125 1.97 17.61 13.86
CA LEU A 125 3.33 17.78 14.40
C LEU A 125 4.32 18.28 13.33
N GLY A 126 4.19 17.82 12.08
CA GLY A 126 5.06 18.25 10.98
C GLY A 126 4.79 19.65 10.42
N ARG A 127 3.67 20.29 10.79
CA ARG A 127 3.33 21.68 10.41
C ARG A 127 3.87 22.73 11.39
N GLY A 128 4.64 22.34 12.40
CA GLY A 128 5.17 23.22 13.45
C GLY A 128 6.69 23.35 13.50
N SER A 129 7.42 22.92 12.45
CA SER A 129 8.89 23.07 12.35
C SER A 129 9.28 24.14 11.34
#